data_AF-A0A9D2M9G4-F1
#
_entry.id   AF-A0A9D2M9G4-F1
#
_cell.length_a   1.000
_cell.length_b   1.000
_cell.length_c   1.000
_cell.angle_alpha   90.00
_cell.angle_beta   90.00
_cell.angle_gamma   90.00
#
_symmetry.space_group_name_H-M   'P 1'
#
loop_
_entity.id
_entity.type
_entity.pdbx_description
1 polymer ?
#
loop_
_entity_poly.entity_id
_entity_poly.type
_entity_poly.pdbx_seq_one_letter_code
_entity_poly.pdbx_strand_id
1 'polypeptide(L)' 'MSVKCPLCGREMERGRLYGKEPLLWSPKEKKRTLLRGREDVSLFNGAFPEAWICKDCHKVVVHYK' A
#
# COMPACT_ATOMS: atom_id res chain seq x y z
N MET A 1 -2.71 0.18 -18.94
CA MET A 1 -2.19 -1.05 -18.30
C MET A 1 -3.21 -1.51 -17.26
N SER A 2 -3.68 -2.76 -17.34
CA SER A 2 -4.51 -3.38 -16.30
C SER A 2 -3.61 -4.14 -15.33
N VAL A 3 -3.93 -4.09 -14.04
CA VAL A 3 -3.22 -4.84 -12.99
C VAL A 3 -4.05 -6.08 -12.67
N LYS A 4 -3.41 -7.25 -12.71
CA LYS A 4 -4.03 -8.52 -12.33
C LYS A 4 -3.72 -8.83 -10.86
N CYS A 5 -4.70 -9.40 -10.15
CA CYS A 5 -4.52 -9.83 -8.77
C CYS A 5 -3.43 -10.92 -8.72
N PRO A 6 -2.40 -10.77 -7.86
CA PRO A 6 -1.31 -11.75 -7.77
C PRO A 6 -1.75 -13.09 -7.14
N LEU A 7 -2.95 -13.16 -6.56
CA LEU A 7 -3.48 -14.38 -5.93
C LEU A 7 -4.42 -15.17 -6.85
N CYS A 8 -5.28 -14.50 -7.61
CA CYS A 8 -6.32 -15.15 -8.41
C CYS A 8 -6.30 -14.81 -9.91
N GLY A 9 -5.41 -13.91 -10.36
CA GLY A 9 -5.27 -13.52 -11.77
C GLY A 9 -6.39 -12.64 -12.33
N ARG A 10 -7.44 -12.32 -11.56
CA ARG A 10 -8.54 -11.43 -11.99
C ARG A 10 -8.09 -9.98 -12.14
N GLU A 11 -8.83 -9.20 -12.92
CA GLU A 11 -8.60 -7.75 -13.00
C GLU A 11 -8.87 -7.05 -11.67
N MET A 12 -8.00 -6.12 -11.32
CA MET A 12 -8.14 -5.33 -10.11
C MET A 12 -8.79 -3.98 -10.40
N GLU A 13 -9.60 -3.50 -9.47
CA GLU A 13 -10.25 -2.18 -9.54
C GLU A 13 -9.23 -1.09 -9.15
N ARG A 14 -9.13 -0.05 -9.98
CA ARG A 14 -8.26 1.11 -9.72
C ARG A 14 -8.94 2.07 -8.72
N GLY A 15 -8.16 2.59 -7.78
CA GLY A 15 -8.60 3.61 -6.83
C GLY A 15 -7.42 4.38 -6.22
N ARG A 16 -7.66 5.04 -5.08
CA ARG A 16 -6.63 5.72 -4.29
C ARG A 16 -6.73 5.33 -2.83
N LEU A 17 -5.59 5.27 -2.15
CA LEU A 17 -5.53 5.04 -0.70
C LEU A 17 -5.70 6.36 0.05
N TYR A 18 -6.71 6.47 0.91
CA TYR A 18 -6.91 7.63 1.78
C TYR A 18 -6.58 7.27 3.23
N GLY A 19 -5.90 8.16 3.95
CA GLY A 19 -5.49 7.91 5.33
C GLY A 19 -4.73 9.07 5.97
N LYS A 20 -4.21 8.84 7.17
CA LYS A 20 -3.34 9.81 7.86
C LYS A 20 -1.88 9.56 7.47
N GLU A 21 -1.16 10.63 7.16
CA GLU A 21 0.26 10.56 6.84
C GLU A 21 1.16 10.66 8.08
N PRO A 22 2.36 10.05 8.06
CA PRO A 22 2.90 9.20 7.00
C PRO A 22 2.40 7.75 7.07
N LEU A 23 2.21 7.09 5.91
CA LEU A 23 2.03 5.64 5.87
C LEU A 23 3.41 4.97 5.71
N LEU A 24 3.82 4.22 6.73
CA LEU A 24 5.11 3.55 6.75
C LEU A 24 4.94 2.05 6.58
N TRP A 25 5.74 1.46 5.68
CA TRP A 25 6.06 0.04 5.74
C TRP A 25 7.23 -0.16 6.70
N SER A 26 7.11 -1.15 7.58
CA SER A 26 8.16 -1.53 8.52
C SER A 26 8.33 -3.05 8.49
N PRO A 27 9.57 -3.57 8.44
CA PRO A 27 9.82 -5.00 8.61
C PRO A 27 9.64 -5.44 10.07
N LYS A 28 9.46 -4.51 11.02
CA LYS A 28 9.30 -4.82 12.44
C LYS A 28 7.83 -5.07 12.78
N GLU A 29 7.50 -6.28 13.23
CA GLU A 29 6.12 -6.70 13.55
C GLU A 29 5.44 -5.85 14.65
N LYS A 30 6.20 -5.20 15.54
CA LYS A 30 5.67 -4.51 16.73
C LYS A 30 6.17 -3.07 16.87
N LYS A 31 6.13 -2.32 15.78
CA LYS A 31 6.47 -0.90 15.83
C LYS A 31 5.42 -0.12 16.63
N ARG A 32 5.84 0.50 17.74
CA ARG A 32 4.95 1.22 18.68
C ARG A 32 4.80 2.72 18.38
N THR A 33 5.47 3.23 17.35
CA THR A 33 5.50 4.67 17.03
C THR A 33 5.29 4.90 15.53
N LEU A 34 4.79 6.08 15.17
CA LEU A 34 4.71 6.54 13.78
C LEU A 34 6.02 7.22 13.31
N LEU A 35 7.05 7.25 14.15
CA LEU A 35 8.36 7.81 13.81
C LEU A 35 9.10 6.89 12.85
N ARG A 36 9.64 7.41 11.76
CA ARG A 36 10.40 6.64 10.77
C ARG A 36 11.76 6.19 11.37
N GLY A 37 11.99 4.90 11.41
CA GLY A 37 13.28 4.27 11.69
C GLY A 37 14.08 4.02 10.41
N ARG A 38 15.34 3.58 10.57
CA ARG A 38 16.27 3.38 9.44
C ARG A 38 15.78 2.38 8.39
N GLU A 39 15.09 1.33 8.82
CA GLU A 39 14.63 0.23 7.96
C GLU A 39 13.23 0.48 7.38
N ASP A 40 12.59 1.59 7.77
CA ASP A 40 11.22 1.87 7.36
C ASP A 40 11.18 2.61 6.03
N VAL A 41 10.24 2.18 5.19
CA VAL A 41 9.96 2.79 3.89
C VAL A 41 8.71 3.64 4.01
N SER A 42 8.82 4.91 3.65
CA SER A 42 7.65 5.78 3.54
C SER A 42 6.92 5.45 2.26
N LEU A 43 5.72 4.88 2.35
CA LEU A 43 4.95 4.51 1.17
C LEU A 43 4.34 5.75 0.49
N PHE A 44 4.03 6.78 1.27
CA PHE A 44 3.69 8.11 0.76
C PHE A 44 3.83 9.19 1.86
N ASN A 45 4.15 10.40 1.42
CA ASN A 45 4.29 11.62 2.23
C ASN A 45 3.83 12.82 1.38
N GLY A 46 2.53 13.09 1.39
CA GLY A 46 1.86 14.22 0.77
C GLY A 46 0.59 13.80 0.00
N ALA A 47 0.79 13.04 -1.08
CA ALA A 47 -0.29 12.67 -1.98
C ALA A 47 -0.69 11.19 -1.82
N PHE A 48 -2.00 10.97 -1.70
CA PHE A 48 -2.62 9.65 -1.69
C PHE A 48 -2.32 8.87 -2.99
N PRO A 49 -1.59 7.73 -2.92
CA PRO A 49 -1.14 7.01 -4.10
C PRO A 49 -2.30 6.30 -4.80
N GLU A 50 -2.15 6.12 -6.11
CA GLU A 50 -2.98 5.19 -6.86
C GLU A 50 -2.71 3.76 -6.41
N ALA A 51 -3.78 2.98 -6.26
CA ALA A 51 -3.72 1.60 -5.85
C ALA A 51 -4.73 0.76 -6.63
N TRP A 52 -4.54 -0.56 -6.56
CA TRP A 52 -5.42 -1.54 -7.17
C TRP A 52 -5.92 -2.50 -6.11
N ILE A 53 -7.23 -2.74 -6.08
CA ILE A 53 -7.87 -3.65 -5.12
C ILE A 53 -8.51 -4.84 -5.82
N CYS A 54 -8.27 -6.03 -5.25
CA CYS A 54 -9.04 -7.23 -5.53
C CYS A 54 -9.94 -7.49 -4.32
N LYS A 55 -11.24 -7.20 -4.48
CA LYS A 55 -12.25 -7.38 -3.43
C LYS A 55 -12.52 -8.86 -3.12
N ASP A 56 -12.25 -9.77 -4.06
CA ASP A 56 -12.41 -11.22 -3.83
C ASP A 56 -11.31 -11.80 -2.92
N CYS A 57 -10.06 -11.33 -3.08
CA CYS A 57 -8.91 -11.86 -2.34
C CYS A 57 -8.43 -10.94 -1.22
N HIS A 58 -9.14 -9.84 -0.96
CA HIS A 58 -8.76 -8.78 -0.01
C HIS A 58 -7.30 -8.32 -0.19
N LYS A 59 -6.87 -8.19 -1.45
CA LYS A 59 -5.49 -7.80 -1.80
C LYS A 59 -5.47 -6.38 -2.36
N VAL A 60 -4.56 -5.57 -1.85
CA VAL A 60 -4.22 -4.26 -2.40
C VAL A 60 -2.81 -4.29 -2.96
N VAL A 61 -2.61 -3.70 -4.13
CA VAL A 61 -1.30 -3.47 -4.75
C VAL A 61 -1.10 -1.97 -4.87
N VAL A 62 0.05 -1.48 -4.40
CA VAL A 62 0.47 -0.08 -4.54
C VAL A 62 1.89 -0.07 -5.07
N HIS A 63 2.19 0.85 -5.98
CA HIS A 63 3.55 1.13 -6.40
C HIS A 63 4.01 2.38 -5.67
N TYR A 64 4.95 2.23 -4.74
CA TYR A 64 5.56 3.35 -4.02
C TYR A 64 6.79 3.86 -4.79
N LYS A 65 7.13 5.14 -4.60
CA LYS A 65 8.34 5.78 -5.16
C LYS A 65 9.35 6.03 -4.05
#